data_AF-A0A7S2YVH2-F1
#
_entry.id   AF-A0A7S2YVH2-F1
#
_cell.length_a   1.000
_cell.length_b   1.000
_cell.length_c   1.000
_cell.angle_alpha   90.00
_cell.angle_beta   90.00
_cell.angle_gamma   90.00
#
_symmetry.space_group_name_H-M   'P 1'
#
loop_
_entity.id
_entity.type
_entity.pdbx_description
1 polymer ?
#
loop_
_entity_poly.entity_id
_entity_poly.type
_entity_poly.pdbx_seq_one_letter_code
_entity_poly.pdbx_strand_id
1 'polypeptide(L)'
;PPPFGLCQYWHVLIFTMMLSMIRSLRTSSSLSSSLGIRSFAKDVKFGVECRAAMLAGCEKLADAVQVTLGPKGRNVVIEQTFGSPKITKDGVTVAKAIEFADKNQNVGANLIKQVANSTNDVAGDGTTTATVLARAILSEGCKSVAAGMNAMDLRRGSRRR
;
A
#
# COMPACT_ATOMS: atom_id res chain seq x y z
N PRO A 1 -85.21 -11.90 26.89
CA PRO A 1 -84.33 -13.08 27.08
C PRO A 1 -84.31 -13.93 25.80
N PRO A 2 -83.19 -14.16 25.07
CA PRO A 2 -81.75 -14.18 25.41
C PRO A 2 -80.94 -13.22 24.47
N PRO A 3 -79.65 -13.42 24.10
CA PRO A 3 -78.41 -13.63 24.87
C PRO A 3 -77.39 -12.48 24.63
N PHE A 4 -76.73 -12.00 25.69
CA PHE A 4 -75.52 -11.15 25.61
C PHE A 4 -74.31 -12.08 25.33
N GLY A 5 -73.38 -11.84 24.41
CA GLY A 5 -72.92 -10.58 23.83
C GLY A 5 -71.39 -10.37 23.97
N LEU A 6 -70.59 -11.44 24.18
CA LEU A 6 -69.16 -11.29 24.53
C LEU A 6 -68.16 -12.17 23.76
N CYS A 7 -68.56 -12.96 22.77
CA CYS A 7 -67.62 -13.91 22.11
C CYS A 7 -67.11 -13.49 20.72
N GLN A 8 -67.61 -12.41 20.10
CA GLN A 8 -67.20 -12.03 18.73
C GLN A 8 -66.18 -10.86 18.63
N TYR A 9 -65.83 -10.20 19.73
CA TYR A 9 -64.90 -9.05 19.69
C TYR A 9 -63.42 -9.39 19.97
N TRP A 10 -63.11 -10.60 20.44
CA TRP A 10 -61.72 -10.97 20.79
C TRP A 10 -60.81 -11.13 19.57
N HIS A 11 -61.32 -11.64 18.45
CA HIS A 11 -60.51 -11.77 17.22
C HIS A 11 -60.17 -10.41 16.59
N VAL A 12 -61.09 -9.45 16.65
CA VAL A 12 -60.86 -8.10 16.09
C VAL A 12 -59.86 -7.32 16.95
N LEU A 13 -59.90 -7.48 18.28
CA LEU A 13 -58.97 -6.81 19.20
C LEU A 13 -57.53 -7.32 19.06
N ILE A 14 -57.34 -8.62 18.89
CA ILE A 14 -56.02 -9.23 18.64
C ILE A 14 -55.47 -8.78 17.28
N PHE A 15 -56.32 -8.72 16.25
CA PHE A 15 -55.89 -8.28 14.91
C PHE A 15 -55.56 -6.78 14.86
N THR A 16 -56.27 -5.93 15.60
CA THR A 16 -55.95 -4.49 15.72
C THR A 16 -54.74 -4.20 16.60
N MET A 17 -54.49 -4.97 17.67
CA MET A 17 -53.25 -4.86 18.44
C MET A 17 -52.02 -5.33 17.64
N MET A 18 -52.12 -6.42 16.87
CA MET A 18 -51.04 -6.83 15.96
C MET A 18 -50.76 -5.78 14.87
N LEU A 19 -51.80 -5.18 14.27
CA LEU A 19 -51.60 -4.11 13.29
C LEU A 19 -51.02 -2.83 13.91
N SER A 20 -51.36 -2.51 15.16
CA SER A 20 -50.78 -1.36 15.88
C SER A 20 -49.30 -1.61 16.23
N MET A 21 -48.94 -2.83 16.60
CA MET A 21 -47.56 -3.23 16.87
C MET A 21 -46.69 -3.21 15.59
N ILE A 22 -47.26 -3.57 14.43
CA ILE A 22 -46.58 -3.47 13.12
C ILE A 22 -46.39 -2.00 12.69
N ARG A 23 -47.22 -1.07 13.17
CA ARG A 23 -47.10 0.37 12.85
C ARG A 23 -46.09 1.11 13.74
N SER A 24 -45.75 0.57 14.92
CA SER A 24 -44.76 1.13 15.84
C SER A 24 -43.30 0.85 15.44
N LEU A 25 -43.05 -0.14 14.59
CA LEU A 25 -41.69 -0.47 14.12
C LEU A 25 -41.20 0.41 12.95
N ARG A 26 -41.87 1.52 12.64
CA ARG A 26 -41.51 2.42 11.53
C ARG A 26 -40.99 3.79 11.96
N THR A 27 -40.33 3.87 13.11
CA THR A 27 -39.50 5.04 13.48
C THR A 27 -38.31 4.61 14.34
N SER A 28 -37.34 3.94 13.71
CA SER A 28 -35.94 3.96 14.14
C SER A 28 -35.08 4.18 12.91
N SER A 29 -35.11 5.41 12.40
CA SER A 29 -34.03 5.96 11.61
C SER A 29 -32.82 6.13 12.51
N SER A 30 -31.80 5.31 12.31
CA SER A 30 -30.36 5.65 12.34
C SER A 30 -29.51 4.47 12.81
N LEU A 31 -28.37 4.32 12.14
CA LEU A 31 -27.26 3.42 12.46
C LEU A 31 -27.50 1.91 12.24
N SER A 32 -27.43 1.50 10.97
CA SER A 32 -26.45 0.48 10.63
C SER A 32 -25.77 0.90 9.35
N SER A 33 -24.64 1.56 9.52
CA SER A 33 -23.69 1.90 8.46
C SER A 33 -23.48 0.68 7.59
N SER A 34 -23.83 0.83 6.32
CA SER A 34 -23.31 0.01 5.24
C SER A 34 -21.81 -0.18 5.43
N LEU A 35 -21.42 -1.34 5.96
CA LEU A 35 -20.11 -1.92 5.71
C LEU A 35 -20.09 -2.31 4.23
N GLY A 36 -20.16 -1.30 3.36
CA GLY A 36 -19.68 -1.42 2.02
C GLY A 36 -18.22 -1.83 2.16
N ILE A 37 -17.93 -3.06 1.75
CA ILE A 37 -16.57 -3.43 1.43
C ILE A 37 -16.11 -2.34 0.46
N ARG A 38 -15.25 -1.43 0.92
CA ARG A 38 -14.58 -0.46 0.05
C ARG A 38 -13.59 -1.25 -0.80
N SER A 39 -14.10 -2.04 -1.74
CA SER A 39 -13.29 -2.66 -2.77
C SER A 39 -12.96 -1.56 -3.78
N PHE A 40 -11.87 -0.85 -3.50
CA PHE A 40 -11.21 -0.08 -4.54
C PHE A 40 -10.88 -1.04 -5.68
N ALA A 41 -11.31 -0.70 -6.90
CA ALA A 41 -10.91 -1.44 -8.09
C ALA A 41 -9.37 -1.49 -8.14
N LYS A 42 -8.83 -2.71 -8.22
CA LYS A 42 -7.37 -2.95 -8.28
C LYS A 42 -6.99 -3.18 -9.73
N ASP A 43 -6.04 -2.39 -10.22
CA ASP A 43 -5.37 -2.68 -11.48
C ASP A 43 -4.30 -3.76 -11.23
N VAL A 44 -4.25 -4.77 -12.09
CA VAL A 44 -3.34 -5.92 -11.95
C VAL A 44 -2.56 -6.08 -13.23
N LYS A 45 -1.23 -5.94 -13.13
CA LYS A 45 -0.29 -6.11 -14.23
C LYS A 45 0.58 -7.33 -14.00
N PHE A 46 0.83 -8.09 -15.06
CA PHE A 46 1.57 -9.35 -14.99
C PHE A 46 2.78 -9.33 -15.93
N GLY A 47 3.68 -10.29 -15.71
CA GLY A 47 4.77 -10.58 -16.64
C GLY A 47 5.91 -9.56 -16.61
N VAL A 48 6.55 -9.41 -17.77
CA VAL A 48 7.80 -8.67 -17.95
C VAL A 48 7.59 -7.16 -17.86
N GLU A 49 6.46 -6.66 -18.38
CA GLU A 49 6.14 -5.23 -18.38
C GLU A 49 6.03 -4.66 -16.96
N CYS A 50 5.41 -5.40 -16.05
CA CYS A 50 5.31 -5.03 -14.64
C CYS A 50 6.70 -4.94 -13.98
N ARG A 51 7.56 -5.92 -14.25
CA ARG A 51 8.95 -5.93 -13.74
C ARG A 51 9.78 -4.78 -14.30
N ALA A 52 9.65 -4.48 -15.59
CA ALA A 52 10.33 -3.36 -16.23
C ALA A 52 9.90 -2.02 -15.63
N ALA A 53 8.59 -1.83 -15.40
CA ALA A 53 8.07 -0.62 -14.74
C ALA A 53 8.58 -0.49 -13.29
N MET A 54 8.62 -1.58 -12.53
CA MET A 54 9.18 -1.57 -11.17
C MET A 54 10.68 -1.25 -11.17
N LEU A 55 11.44 -1.86 -12.08
CA LEU A 55 12.87 -1.65 -12.23
C LEU A 55 13.18 -0.18 -12.57
N ALA A 56 12.42 0.44 -13.47
CA ALA A 56 12.56 1.86 -13.78
C ALA A 56 12.35 2.76 -12.55
N GLY A 57 11.40 2.41 -11.66
CA GLY A 57 11.20 3.11 -10.39
C GLY A 57 12.38 2.94 -9.42
N CYS A 58 12.93 1.72 -9.33
CA CYS A 58 14.12 1.44 -8.52
C CYS A 58 15.34 2.22 -9.01
N GLU A 59 15.58 2.26 -10.33
CA GLU A 59 16.73 2.94 -10.93
C GLU A 59 16.68 4.44 -10.66
N LYS A 60 15.53 5.09 -10.89
CA LYS A 60 15.36 6.52 -10.62
C LYS A 60 15.66 6.88 -9.15
N LEU A 61 15.19 6.08 -8.20
CA LEU A 61 15.45 6.33 -6.79
C LEU A 61 16.92 6.09 -6.45
N ALA A 62 17.50 4.99 -6.94
CA ALA A 62 18.91 4.68 -6.70
C ALA A 62 19.84 5.73 -7.31
N ASP A 63 19.49 6.28 -8.47
CA ASP A 63 20.27 7.34 -9.12
C ASP A 63 20.24 8.65 -8.33
N ALA A 64 19.13 8.95 -7.65
CA ALA A 64 19.05 10.11 -6.77
C ALA A 64 19.82 9.91 -5.46
N VAL A 65 19.97 8.67 -4.98
CA VAL A 65 20.68 8.37 -3.73
C VAL A 65 22.19 8.20 -3.97
N GLN A 66 22.61 7.66 -5.11
CA GLN A 66 24.03 7.39 -5.39
C GLN A 66 24.91 8.67 -5.40
N VAL A 67 24.33 9.83 -5.71
CA VAL A 67 25.08 11.10 -5.76
C VAL A 67 25.58 11.55 -4.39
N THR A 68 24.99 11.04 -3.31
CA THR A 68 25.41 11.34 -1.94
C THR A 68 26.45 10.36 -1.42
N LEU A 69 26.85 9.37 -2.21
CA LEU A 69 27.80 8.34 -1.78
C LEU A 69 29.23 8.90 -1.66
N GLY A 70 29.87 8.59 -0.53
CA GLY A 70 31.29 8.85 -0.29
C GLY A 70 31.64 10.27 0.19
N PRO A 71 32.93 10.52 0.51
CA PRO A 71 33.38 11.80 1.07
C PRO A 71 33.30 12.97 0.07
N LYS A 72 33.21 12.66 -1.23
CA LYS A 72 32.99 13.63 -2.33
C LYS A 72 31.52 13.66 -2.80
N GLY A 73 30.59 13.13 -1.99
CA GLY A 73 29.16 13.14 -2.27
C GLY A 73 28.65 14.58 -2.46
N ARG A 74 27.74 14.74 -3.41
CA ARG A 74 27.10 16.03 -3.72
C ARG A 74 25.86 16.22 -2.86
N ASN A 75 25.46 17.48 -2.70
CA ASN A 75 24.23 17.82 -1.99
C ASN A 75 23.02 17.55 -2.89
N VAL A 76 21.97 17.01 -2.30
CA VAL A 76 20.65 16.88 -2.92
C VAL A 76 19.75 17.94 -2.30
N VAL A 77 19.01 18.64 -3.15
CA VAL A 77 18.04 19.66 -2.74
C VAL A 77 16.66 19.05 -2.85
N ILE A 78 15.91 19.11 -1.75
CA ILE A 78 14.55 18.56 -1.63
C ILE A 78 13.58 19.72 -1.43
N GLU A 79 12.58 19.80 -2.30
CA GLU A 79 11.48 20.74 -2.15
C GLU A 79 10.61 20.35 -0.94
N GLN A 80 10.22 21.35 -0.14
CA GLN A 80 9.28 21.18 0.97
C GLN A 80 8.04 22.00 0.69
N THR A 81 6.87 21.50 1.11
CA THR A 81 5.57 22.18 0.89
C THR A 81 5.49 23.54 1.59
N PHE A 82 6.28 23.74 2.65
CA PHE A 82 6.32 25.00 3.39
C PHE A 82 7.76 25.33 3.79
N GLY A 83 8.16 26.58 3.59
CA GLY A 83 9.47 27.09 3.99
C GLY A 83 10.56 26.92 2.94
N SER A 84 11.82 26.94 3.41
CA SER A 84 13.01 26.86 2.56
C SER A 84 13.31 25.42 2.11
N PRO A 85 13.88 25.20 0.92
CA PRO A 85 14.24 23.87 0.44
C PRO A 85 15.28 23.23 1.35
N LYS A 86 15.14 21.92 1.59
CA LYS A 86 16.06 21.16 2.45
C LYS A 86 17.23 20.64 1.64
N ILE A 87 18.42 21.05 2.01
CA ILE A 87 19.68 20.57 1.43
C ILE A 87 20.20 19.46 2.33
N THR A 88 20.41 18.26 1.78
CA THR A 88 20.90 17.10 2.55
C THR A 88 21.95 16.32 1.78
N LYS A 89 22.80 15.61 2.54
CA LYS A 89 23.74 14.60 2.05
C LYS A 89 23.33 13.19 2.47
N ASP A 90 22.19 13.04 3.15
CA ASP A 90 21.80 11.78 3.75
C ASP A 90 20.96 10.97 2.77
N GLY A 91 21.46 9.83 2.33
CA GLY A 91 20.79 8.97 1.35
C GLY A 91 19.41 8.49 1.81
N VAL A 92 19.23 8.25 3.12
CA VAL A 92 17.94 7.82 3.70
C VAL A 92 16.89 8.91 3.61
N THR A 93 17.27 10.16 3.89
CA THR A 93 16.36 11.31 3.83
C THR A 93 15.94 11.57 2.38
N VAL A 94 16.87 11.45 1.44
CA VAL A 94 16.59 11.55 -0.01
C VAL A 94 15.64 10.44 -0.45
N ALA A 95 15.91 9.19 -0.06
CA ALA A 95 15.06 8.05 -0.43
C ALA A 95 13.62 8.20 0.09
N LYS A 96 13.43 8.76 1.30
CA LYS A 96 12.10 8.99 1.88
C LYS A 96 11.30 10.08 1.16
N ALA A 97 11.96 11.08 0.60
CA ALA A 97 11.30 12.22 -0.04
C ALA A 97 10.81 11.91 -1.47
N ILE A 98 11.34 10.87 -2.12
CA ILE A 98 11.02 10.56 -3.52
C ILE A 98 9.75 9.71 -3.59
N GLU A 99 8.72 10.21 -4.25
CA GLU A 99 7.50 9.46 -4.57
C GLU A 99 7.14 9.61 -6.04
N PHE A 100 6.64 8.54 -6.65
CA PHE A 100 6.25 8.52 -8.06
C PHE A 100 4.72 8.47 -8.20
N ALA A 101 4.19 9.19 -9.19
CA ALA A 101 2.77 9.18 -9.50
C ALA A 101 2.28 7.82 -10.04
N ASP A 102 3.12 7.12 -10.80
CA ASP A 102 2.82 5.76 -11.26
C ASP A 102 3.00 4.76 -10.12
N LYS A 103 1.92 4.05 -9.79
CA LYS A 103 1.87 3.05 -8.72
C LYS A 103 2.92 1.96 -8.93
N ASN A 104 3.14 1.49 -10.16
CA ASN A 104 4.05 0.36 -10.42
C ASN A 104 5.52 0.75 -10.15
N GLN A 105 5.91 1.94 -10.61
CA GLN A 105 7.22 2.53 -10.31
C GLN A 105 7.37 2.79 -8.81
N ASN A 106 6.31 3.30 -8.16
CA ASN A 106 6.34 3.58 -6.72
C ASN A 106 6.49 2.31 -5.88
N VAL A 107 5.90 1.18 -6.29
CA VAL A 107 6.15 -0.11 -5.63
C VAL A 107 7.62 -0.47 -5.69
N GLY A 108 8.26 -0.37 -6.85
CA GLY A 108 9.71 -0.62 -7.00
C GLY A 108 10.54 0.30 -6.11
N ALA A 109 10.28 1.60 -6.15
CA ALA A 109 10.95 2.59 -5.31
C ALA A 109 10.81 2.27 -3.81
N ASN A 110 9.62 1.87 -3.36
CA ASN A 110 9.36 1.53 -1.97
C ASN A 110 10.14 0.29 -1.50
N LEU A 111 10.46 -0.66 -2.39
CA LEU A 111 11.34 -1.78 -2.04
C LEU A 111 12.75 -1.30 -1.67
N ILE A 112 13.31 -0.37 -2.44
CA ILE A 112 14.63 0.20 -2.15
C ILE A 112 14.60 1.06 -0.88
N LYS A 113 13.51 1.82 -0.65
CA LYS A 113 13.33 2.56 0.61
C LYS A 113 13.34 1.63 1.82
N GLN A 114 12.70 0.47 1.73
CA GLN A 114 12.68 -0.53 2.81
C GLN A 114 14.09 -1.05 3.10
N VAL A 115 14.87 -1.36 2.05
CA VAL A 115 16.27 -1.77 2.22
C VAL A 115 17.06 -0.67 2.93
N ALA A 116 16.99 0.58 2.44
CA ALA A 116 17.70 1.72 3.03
C ALA A 116 17.33 1.94 4.51
N ASN A 117 16.04 1.86 4.85
CA ASN A 117 15.58 2.01 6.23
C ASN A 117 16.09 0.86 7.12
N SER A 118 15.97 -0.38 6.65
CA SER A 118 16.42 -1.55 7.43
C SER A 118 17.93 -1.52 7.71
N THR A 119 18.75 -1.06 6.76
CA THR A 119 20.19 -0.91 6.96
C THR A 119 20.49 0.22 7.94
N ASN A 120 19.74 1.33 7.85
CA ASN A 120 19.89 2.45 8.77
C ASN A 120 19.54 2.06 10.22
N ASP A 121 18.50 1.26 10.41
CA ASP A 121 18.03 0.88 11.74
C ASP A 121 18.99 -0.11 12.43
N VAL A 122 19.69 -0.95 11.67
CA VAL A 122 20.65 -1.93 12.21
C VAL A 122 22.06 -1.37 12.37
N ALA A 123 22.58 -0.71 11.32
CA ALA A 123 23.98 -0.29 11.25
C ALA A 123 24.19 1.23 11.37
N GLY A 124 23.18 2.04 11.01
CA GLY A 124 23.30 3.50 10.96
C GLY A 124 24.21 4.04 9.84
N ASP A 125 24.89 3.18 9.10
CA ASP A 125 25.71 3.52 7.94
C ASP A 125 25.40 2.59 6.75
N GLY A 126 26.08 2.79 5.61
CA GLY A 126 25.99 1.84 4.49
C GLY A 126 24.66 1.84 3.75
N THR A 127 23.75 2.75 4.09
CA THR A 127 22.41 2.89 3.47
C THR A 127 22.51 3.15 1.97
N THR A 128 23.37 4.07 1.57
CA THR A 128 23.66 4.38 0.16
C THR A 128 24.34 3.23 -0.58
N THR A 129 25.19 2.46 0.10
CA THR A 129 25.84 1.29 -0.49
C THR A 129 24.82 0.16 -0.70
N ALA A 130 23.94 -0.05 0.28
CA ALA A 130 22.87 -1.04 0.21
C ALA A 130 21.87 -0.75 -0.91
N THR A 131 21.52 0.52 -1.14
CA THR A 131 20.62 0.90 -2.25
C THR A 131 21.25 0.66 -3.62
N VAL A 132 22.53 1.00 -3.80
CA VAL A 132 23.26 0.75 -5.06
C VAL A 132 23.42 -0.75 -5.32
N LEU A 133 23.75 -1.53 -4.28
CA LEU A 133 23.84 -2.98 -4.39
C LEU A 133 22.48 -3.62 -4.73
N ALA A 134 21.41 -3.16 -4.07
CA ALA A 134 20.06 -3.63 -4.35
C ALA A 134 19.63 -3.33 -5.78
N ARG A 135 19.98 -2.14 -6.32
CA ARG A 135 19.76 -1.80 -7.74
C ARG A 135 20.45 -2.80 -8.66
N ALA A 136 21.74 -3.07 -8.42
CA ALA A 136 22.52 -3.99 -9.24
C ALA A 136 21.94 -5.41 -9.23
N ILE A 137 21.62 -5.93 -8.05
CA ILE A 137 21.03 -7.28 -7.90
C ILE A 137 19.67 -7.36 -8.60
N LEU A 138 18.81 -6.35 -8.47
CA LEU A 138 17.50 -6.33 -9.12
C LEU A 138 17.62 -6.26 -10.64
N SER A 139 18.53 -5.44 -11.17
CA SER A 139 18.74 -5.31 -12.61
C SER A 139 19.21 -6.63 -13.23
N GLU A 140 20.25 -7.24 -12.64
CA GLU A 140 20.77 -8.53 -13.12
C GLU A 140 19.78 -9.69 -12.89
N GLY A 141 19.05 -9.67 -11.79
CA GLY A 141 17.97 -10.62 -11.52
C GLY A 141 16.86 -10.54 -12.57
N CYS A 142 16.44 -9.33 -12.95
CA CYS A 142 15.39 -9.15 -13.96
C CYS A 142 15.85 -9.63 -15.35
N LYS A 143 17.10 -9.35 -15.74
CA LYS A 143 17.69 -9.88 -16.99
C LYS A 143 17.75 -11.40 -16.99
N SER A 144 18.17 -11.99 -15.87
CA SER A 144 18.30 -13.44 -15.71
C SER A 144 16.95 -14.16 -15.83
N VAL A 145 15.90 -13.60 -15.23
CA VAL A 145 14.55 -14.17 -15.32
C VAL A 145 13.96 -13.97 -16.72
N ALA A 146 14.27 -12.87 -17.40
CA ALA A 146 13.89 -12.67 -18.81
C ALA A 146 14.54 -13.70 -19.74
N ALA A 147 15.75 -14.18 -19.42
CA ALA A 147 16.42 -15.27 -20.11
C ALA A 147 15.82 -16.67 -19.82
N GLY A 148 14.74 -16.76 -19.04
CA GLY A 148 14.06 -18.02 -18.73
C GLY A 148 14.58 -18.74 -17.48
N MET A 149 15.47 -18.12 -16.71
CA MET A 149 15.92 -18.71 -15.43
C MET A 149 14.82 -18.65 -14.36
N ASN A 150 14.78 -19.66 -13.49
CA ASN A 150 13.84 -19.71 -12.38
C ASN A 150 14.21 -18.68 -11.29
N ALA A 151 13.31 -17.73 -11.01
CA ALA A 151 13.49 -16.69 -10.01
C ALA A 151 13.71 -17.25 -8.58
N MET A 152 13.08 -18.39 -8.26
CA MET A 152 13.24 -19.00 -6.94
C MET A 152 14.63 -19.58 -6.74
N ASP A 153 15.24 -20.11 -7.80
CA ASP A 153 16.59 -20.67 -7.75
C ASP A 153 17.64 -19.57 -7.73
N LEU A 154 17.42 -18.48 -8.46
CA LEU A 154 18.25 -17.26 -8.34
C LEU A 154 18.26 -16.72 -6.91
N ARG A 155 17.09 -16.61 -6.27
CA ARG A 155 16.99 -16.18 -4.86
C ARG A 155 17.66 -17.14 -3.88
N ARG A 156 17.60 -18.46 -4.14
CA ARG A 156 18.31 -19.46 -3.32
C ARG A 156 19.82 -19.35 -3.52
N GLY A 157 20.27 -19.19 -4.77
CA GLY A 157 21.67 -19.00 -5.13
C GLY A 157 22.27 -17.77 -4.46
N SER A 158 21.58 -16.63 -4.51
CA SER A 158 22.07 -15.38 -3.90
C SER A 158 22.23 -15.44 -2.38
N ARG A 159 21.53 -16.37 -1.72
CA ARG A 159 21.59 -16.56 -0.25
C ARG A 159 22.62 -17.60 0.17
N ARG A 160 23.03 -18.50 -0.74
CA ARG A 160 24.01 -19.56 -0.41
C ARG A 160 25.39 -18.92 -0.24
N ARG A 161 25.88 -18.97 1.00
CA ARG A 161 27.29 -18.93 1.38
C ARG A 161 27.73 -20.34 1.71
#